data_AF-A0A6L8N543-F1
#
_entry.id   AF-A0A6L8N543-F1
#
_cell.length_a   1.000
_cell.length_b   1.000
_cell.length_c   1.000
_cell.angle_alpha   90.00
_cell.angle_beta   90.00
_cell.angle_gamma   90.00
#
_symmetry.space_group_name_H-M   'P 1'
#
loop_
_entity.id
_entity.type
_entity.pdbx_description
1 polymer ?
#
loop_
_entity_poly.entity_id
_entity_poly.type
_entity_poly.pdbx_seq_one_letter_code
_entity_poly.pdbx_strand_id
1 'polypeptide(L)'
;QGAPTADGAAARSAASTGAVLPGDPSPVVTSLVPYAFDLLDSRSGYPAGIRDPRWQQAVFGAGGDPELLHDAAAGAITRVCRELRAAGHTAGTGEARETLRVACDLARLRGLPAPGRGEILEAVTVVLGQGEPLGRGRALARALEVVLVGT
;
A
#
# COMPACT_ATOMS: atom_id res chain seq x y z
N GLN A 1 16.51 -21.21 -24.82
CA GLN A 1 16.66 -20.30 -23.66
C GLN A 1 15.94 -19.01 -24.03
N GLY A 2 14.88 -18.54 -23.39
CA GLY A 2 14.06 -19.04 -22.31
C GLY A 2 12.62 -18.54 -22.55
N ALA A 3 11.66 -19.26 -22.00
CA ALA A 3 10.24 -18.91 -22.03
C ALA A 3 9.94 -17.79 -21.01
N PRO A 4 8.89 -16.99 -21.23
CA PRO A 4 8.09 -16.45 -20.13
C PRO A 4 6.94 -17.42 -19.84
N THR A 5 7.03 -18.16 -18.74
CA THR A 5 5.90 -18.90 -18.16
C THR A 5 5.03 -17.92 -17.36
N ALA A 6 3.97 -17.42 -17.98
CA ALA A 6 2.82 -16.88 -17.26
C ALA A 6 1.92 -18.06 -16.90
N ASP A 7 2.13 -18.67 -15.73
CA ASP A 7 1.23 -19.69 -15.21
C ASP A 7 0.11 -19.02 -14.42
N GLY A 8 -0.81 -18.40 -15.16
CA GLY A 8 -2.11 -18.00 -14.66
C GLY A 8 -3.00 -19.22 -14.60
N ALA A 9 -2.88 -20.01 -13.53
CA ALA A 9 -3.76 -21.15 -13.28
C ALA A 9 -5.19 -20.65 -13.01
N ALA A 10 -5.95 -20.46 -14.08
CA ALA A 10 -7.40 -20.28 -14.02
C ALA A 10 -8.02 -21.57 -13.47
N ALA A 11 -8.33 -21.58 -12.17
CA ALA A 11 -9.10 -22.64 -11.55
C ALA A 11 -10.51 -22.67 -12.17
N ARG A 12 -10.70 -23.53 -13.18
CA ARG A 12 -12.02 -23.80 -13.75
C ARG A 12 -12.78 -24.72 -12.80
N SER A 13 -13.70 -24.16 -12.02
CA SER A 13 -14.67 -24.96 -11.26
C SER A 13 -15.82 -25.35 -12.18
N ALA A 14 -15.95 -26.64 -12.49
CA ALA A 14 -17.07 -27.17 -13.28
C ALA A 14 -18.36 -27.16 -12.44
N ALA A 15 -19.42 -26.54 -12.96
CA ALA A 15 -20.74 -26.58 -12.34
C ALA A 15 -21.43 -27.92 -12.64
N SER A 16 -21.81 -28.68 -11.61
CA SER A 16 -22.66 -29.87 -11.73
C SER A 16 -24.12 -29.44 -11.78
N THR A 17 -24.78 -29.62 -12.92
CA THR A 17 -26.22 -29.28 -13.09
C THR A 17 -27.08 -30.42 -12.55
N GLY A 18 -27.50 -30.32 -11.28
CA GLY A 18 -28.63 -31.08 -10.73
C GLY A 18 -29.94 -30.35 -10.99
N ALA A 19 -31.00 -31.09 -11.33
CA ALA A 19 -32.33 -30.54 -11.61
C ALA A 19 -32.96 -29.93 -10.33
N VAL A 20 -33.39 -28.66 -10.41
CA VAL A 20 -33.94 -27.88 -9.28
C VAL A 20 -35.45 -28.12 -9.15
N LEU A 21 -35.92 -28.45 -7.95
CA LEU A 21 -37.34 -28.59 -7.61
C LEU A 21 -37.88 -27.29 -6.99
N PRO A 22 -39.20 -27.00 -7.09
CA PRO A 22 -39.79 -25.77 -6.56
C PRO A 22 -39.78 -25.81 -5.02
N GLY A 23 -38.96 -24.97 -4.40
CA GLY A 23 -38.78 -24.90 -2.94
C GLY A 23 -37.34 -25.09 -2.47
N ASP A 24 -36.43 -25.53 -3.34
CA ASP A 24 -35.00 -25.55 -3.03
C ASP A 24 -34.43 -24.13 -3.03
N PRO A 25 -33.58 -23.74 -2.05
CA PRO A 25 -32.85 -22.48 -2.13
C PRO A 25 -32.05 -22.49 -3.43
N SER A 26 -32.25 -21.48 -4.28
CA SER A 26 -31.54 -21.40 -5.55
C SER A 26 -30.04 -21.60 -5.32
N PRO A 27 -29.36 -22.40 -6.17
CA PRO A 27 -27.93 -22.67 -5.99
C PRO A 27 -27.17 -21.34 -6.01
N VAL A 28 -26.58 -20.98 -4.87
CA VAL A 28 -25.78 -19.76 -4.74
C VAL A 28 -24.50 -19.96 -5.54
N VAL A 29 -24.41 -19.28 -6.69
CA VAL A 29 -23.18 -19.26 -7.48
C VAL A 29 -22.21 -18.27 -6.82
N THR A 30 -21.17 -18.80 -6.18
CA THR A 30 -20.09 -18.00 -5.57
C THR A 30 -18.88 -17.99 -6.50
N SER A 31 -18.33 -16.81 -6.78
CA SER A 31 -17.06 -16.64 -7.49
C SER A 31 -16.06 -15.93 -6.59
N LEU A 32 -14.87 -16.51 -6.42
CA LEU A 32 -13.74 -15.87 -5.76
C LEU A 32 -12.81 -15.34 -6.84
N VAL A 33 -12.61 -14.02 -6.86
CA VAL A 33 -11.69 -13.36 -7.78
C VAL A 33 -10.48 -12.90 -6.99
N PRO A 34 -9.26 -13.38 -7.31
CA PRO A 34 -8.05 -12.86 -6.69
C PRO A 34 -7.81 -11.42 -7.14
N TYR A 35 -7.64 -10.52 -6.17
CA TYR A 35 -7.34 -9.11 -6.43
C TYR A 35 -5.96 -8.75 -5.88
N ALA A 36 -5.15 -8.08 -6.70
CA ALA A 36 -3.91 -7.45 -6.29
C ALA A 36 -4.17 -6.05 -5.71
N PHE A 37 -3.20 -5.52 -4.97
CA PHE A 37 -3.32 -4.23 -4.29
C PHE A 37 -3.49 -3.05 -5.24
N ASP A 38 -2.88 -3.08 -6.42
CA ASP A 38 -3.09 -2.09 -7.47
C ASP A 38 -4.55 -2.00 -7.92
N LEU A 39 -5.24 -3.14 -8.06
CA LEU A 39 -6.65 -3.21 -8.40
C LEU A 39 -7.55 -2.73 -7.25
N LEU A 40 -7.14 -2.96 -6.00
CA LEU A 40 -7.87 -2.51 -4.81
C LEU A 40 -7.66 -1.03 -4.48
N ASP A 41 -6.63 -0.37 -5.02
CA ASP A 41 -6.39 1.04 -4.71
C ASP A 41 -7.55 1.91 -5.24
N SER A 42 -8.04 2.84 -4.43
CA SER A 42 -9.15 3.72 -4.83
C SER A 42 -8.85 4.55 -6.10
N ARG A 43 -7.57 4.71 -6.47
CA ARG A 43 -7.15 5.44 -7.68
C ARG A 43 -7.21 4.58 -8.95
N SER A 44 -7.49 3.28 -8.85
CA SER A 44 -7.65 2.36 -9.99
C SER A 44 -8.97 2.57 -10.75
N GLY A 45 -9.89 3.37 -10.20
CA GLY A 45 -11.24 3.56 -10.72
C GLY A 45 -12.28 2.66 -10.04
N TYR A 46 -11.89 1.83 -9.07
CA TYR A 46 -12.82 1.06 -8.24
C TYR A 46 -13.43 1.94 -7.13
N PRO A 47 -14.74 2.24 -7.14
CA PRO A 47 -15.34 3.21 -6.21
C PRO A 47 -15.30 2.78 -4.73
N ALA A 48 -15.26 1.46 -4.48
CA ALA A 48 -15.12 0.89 -3.14
C ALA A 48 -13.64 0.58 -2.78
N GLY A 49 -12.69 1.12 -3.54
CA GLY A 49 -11.27 0.86 -3.34
C GLY A 49 -10.73 1.41 -2.03
N ILE A 50 -9.65 0.79 -1.57
CA ILE A 50 -8.94 1.12 -0.34
C ILE A 50 -7.75 1.99 -0.70
N ARG A 51 -7.63 3.17 -0.10
CA ARG A 51 -6.47 4.03 -0.37
C ARG A 51 -5.22 3.45 0.27
N ASP A 52 -4.16 3.30 -0.53
CA ASP A 52 -2.85 2.82 -0.08
C ASP A 52 -2.95 1.45 0.62
N PRO A 53 -3.44 0.41 -0.09
CA PRO A 53 -3.84 -0.85 0.51
C PRO A 53 -2.71 -1.59 1.22
N ARG A 54 -1.45 -1.44 0.77
CA ARG A 54 -0.29 -2.03 1.46
C ARG A 54 -0.02 -1.37 2.80
N TRP A 55 -0.25 -0.07 2.92
CA TRP A 55 -0.20 0.62 4.21
C TRP A 55 -1.34 0.15 5.12
N GLN A 56 -2.57 0.03 4.59
CA GLN A 56 -3.71 -0.47 5.37
C GLN A 56 -3.49 -1.91 5.86
N GLN A 57 -2.88 -2.77 5.06
CA GLN A 57 -2.48 -4.11 5.47
C GLN A 57 -1.50 -4.08 6.65
N ALA A 58 -0.53 -3.15 6.65
CA ALA A 58 0.43 -3.01 7.74
C ALA A 58 -0.26 -2.49 9.02
N VAL A 59 -1.15 -1.51 8.90
CA VAL A 59 -1.97 -1.00 10.02
C VAL A 59 -2.84 -2.10 10.61
N PHE A 60 -3.50 -2.89 9.75
CA PHE A 60 -4.29 -4.04 10.17
C PHE A 60 -3.42 -5.08 10.90
N GLY A 61 -2.25 -5.40 10.35
CA GLY A 61 -1.30 -6.33 10.97
C GLY A 61 -0.75 -5.85 12.32
N ALA A 62 -0.65 -4.53 12.53
CA ALA A 62 -0.24 -3.96 13.81
C ALA A 62 -1.32 -4.10 14.91
N GLY A 63 -2.59 -4.36 14.57
CA GLY A 63 -3.62 -4.70 15.55
C GLY A 63 -3.90 -3.61 16.61
N GLY A 64 -3.58 -2.35 16.31
CA GLY A 64 -3.71 -1.24 17.24
C GLY A 64 -2.51 -1.02 18.18
N ASP A 65 -1.43 -1.79 18.03
CA ASP A 65 -0.18 -1.60 18.74
C ASP A 65 0.59 -0.38 18.18
N PRO A 66 0.83 0.68 18.99
CA PRO A 66 1.56 1.86 18.53
C PRO A 66 3.02 1.61 18.14
N GLU A 67 3.71 0.65 18.79
CA GLU A 67 5.10 0.34 18.49
C GLU A 67 5.20 -0.39 17.15
N LEU A 68 4.28 -1.31 16.86
CA LEU A 68 4.22 -1.96 15.55
C LEU A 68 3.88 -0.97 14.43
N LEU A 69 3.06 0.05 14.71
CA LEU A 69 2.80 1.14 13.77
C LEU A 69 4.04 2.02 13.54
N HIS A 70 4.81 2.28 14.60
CA HIS A 70 6.10 2.98 14.50
C HIS A 70 7.07 2.21 13.58
N ASP A 71 7.22 0.90 13.81
CA ASP A 71 8.07 0.03 13.00
C ASP A 71 7.59 -0.07 11.54
N ALA A 72 6.27 -0.16 11.33
CA ALA A 72 5.68 -0.13 10.00
C ALA A 72 5.99 1.18 9.26
N ALA A 73 5.90 2.32 9.94
CA ALA A 73 6.25 3.63 9.40
C ALA A 73 7.75 3.70 9.07
N ALA A 74 8.63 3.26 9.96
CA ALA A 74 10.07 3.20 9.74
C ALA A 74 10.43 2.34 8.52
N GLY A 75 9.79 1.16 8.39
CA GLY A 75 9.94 0.26 7.26
C GLY A 75 9.45 0.88 5.95
N ALA A 76 8.29 1.55 5.95
CA ALA A 76 7.77 2.24 4.77
C ALA A 76 8.70 3.38 4.32
N ILE A 77 9.13 4.24 5.24
CA ILE A 77 10.04 5.36 4.94
C ILE A 77 11.37 4.86 4.38
N THR A 78 11.92 3.79 4.96
CA THR A 78 13.16 3.18 4.47
C THR A 78 13.02 2.67 3.03
N ARG A 79 11.87 2.06 2.70
CA ARG A 79 11.56 1.62 1.33
C ARG A 79 11.39 2.82 0.39
N VAL A 80 10.72 3.89 0.80
CA VAL A 80 10.60 5.13 0.00
C VAL A 80 11.99 5.69 -0.32
N CYS A 81 12.87 5.78 0.68
CA CYS A 81 14.24 6.24 0.46
C CYS A 81 15.01 5.33 -0.50
N ARG A 82 14.77 4.01 -0.46
CA ARG A 82 15.36 3.08 -1.42
C ARG A 82 14.86 3.31 -2.84
N GLU A 83 13.56 3.49 -3.03
CA GLU A 83 12.98 3.77 -4.35
C GLU A 83 13.49 5.12 -4.92
N LEU A 84 13.61 6.14 -4.08
CA LEU A 84 14.21 7.43 -4.47
C LEU A 84 15.67 7.27 -4.92
N ARG A 85 16.47 6.48 -4.19
CA ARG A 85 17.85 6.17 -4.59
C ARG A 85 17.91 5.39 -5.91
N ALA A 86 17.00 4.44 -6.12
CA ALA A 86 16.90 3.72 -7.39
C ALA A 86 16.55 4.65 -8.57
N ALA A 87 15.78 5.72 -8.31
CA ALA A 87 15.48 6.77 -9.27
C ALA A 87 16.57 7.84 -9.42
N GLY A 88 17.74 7.68 -8.80
CA GLY A 88 18.88 8.61 -8.92
C GLY A 88 18.85 9.79 -7.95
N HIS A 89 17.95 9.80 -6.97
CA HIS A 89 17.89 10.86 -5.95
C HIS A 89 18.63 10.46 -4.67
N THR A 90 19.30 11.41 -4.03
CA THR A 90 19.88 11.23 -2.71
C THR A 90 18.77 11.11 -1.65
N ALA A 91 18.71 9.99 -0.95
CA ALA A 91 17.80 9.78 0.17
C ALA A 91 18.50 8.87 1.19
N GLY A 92 19.24 9.44 2.15
CA GLY A 92 20.10 8.75 3.10
C GLY A 92 19.39 8.28 4.37
N THR A 93 20.14 7.62 5.26
CA THR A 93 19.65 7.18 6.58
C THR A 93 19.31 8.35 7.50
N GLY A 94 20.03 9.48 7.37
CA GLY A 94 19.72 10.72 8.10
C GLY A 94 18.35 11.27 7.74
N GLU A 95 18.06 11.38 6.44
CA GLU A 95 16.74 11.81 5.94
C GLU A 95 15.63 10.81 6.34
N ALA A 96 15.90 9.50 6.31
CA ALA A 96 14.94 8.49 6.76
C ALA A 96 14.59 8.65 8.25
N ARG A 97 15.61 8.81 9.10
CA ARG A 97 15.43 9.02 10.55
C ARG A 97 14.67 10.32 10.82
N GLU A 98 15.04 11.38 10.11
CA GLU A 98 14.39 12.68 10.24
C GLU A 98 12.93 12.63 9.81
N THR A 99 12.63 11.96 8.69
CA THR A 99 11.25 11.74 8.22
C THR A 99 10.42 11.01 9.27
N LEU A 100 10.96 9.95 9.88
CA LEU A 100 10.24 9.20 10.92
C LEU A 100 10.02 10.05 12.18
N ARG A 101 11.03 10.82 12.58
CA ARG A 101 10.92 11.76 13.71
C ARG A 101 9.81 12.78 13.46
N VAL A 102 9.81 13.44 12.30
CA VAL A 102 8.78 14.42 11.91
C VAL A 102 7.40 13.79 11.89
N ALA A 103 7.26 12.57 11.35
CA ALA A 103 5.96 11.86 11.36
C ALA A 103 5.48 11.60 12.80
N CYS A 104 6.38 11.18 13.70
CA CYS A 104 6.02 10.98 15.11
C CYS A 104 5.65 12.30 15.81
N ASP A 105 6.34 13.39 15.50
CA ASP A 105 6.03 14.70 16.07
C ASP A 105 4.68 15.23 15.58
N LEU A 106 4.36 15.04 14.29
CA LEU A 106 3.03 15.34 13.75
C LEU A 106 1.95 14.50 14.43
N ALA A 107 2.21 13.22 14.69
CA ALA A 107 1.28 12.35 15.42
C ALA A 107 1.02 12.89 16.82
N ARG A 108 2.08 13.27 17.55
CA ARG A 108 1.97 13.87 18.89
C ARG A 108 1.18 15.18 18.88
N LEU A 109 1.45 16.07 17.93
CA LEU A 109 0.72 17.33 17.76
C LEU A 109 -0.78 17.09 17.47
N ARG A 110 -1.12 15.97 16.84
CA ARG A 110 -2.50 15.56 16.52
C ARG A 110 -3.14 14.70 17.62
N GLY A 111 -2.46 14.45 18.73
CA GLY A 111 -2.96 13.59 19.81
C GLY A 111 -3.09 12.11 19.41
N LEU A 112 -2.34 11.67 18.40
CA LEU A 112 -2.32 10.28 17.93
C LEU A 112 -1.24 9.48 18.67
N PRO A 113 -1.49 8.18 18.94
CA PRO A 113 -0.53 7.32 19.64
C PRO A 113 0.70 6.95 18.79
N ALA A 114 0.57 6.97 17.47
CA ALA A 114 1.60 6.62 16.50
C ALA A 114 1.37 7.35 15.16
N PRO A 115 2.40 7.50 14.30
CA PRO A 115 2.22 8.12 12.98
C PRO A 115 1.30 7.29 12.09
N GLY A 116 0.24 7.94 11.60
CA GLY A 116 -0.63 7.40 10.59
C GLY A 116 -0.19 7.77 9.18
N ARG A 117 -1.06 7.44 8.21
CA ARG A 117 -0.81 7.70 6.79
C ARG A 117 -0.56 9.17 6.49
N GLY A 118 -1.35 10.05 7.11
CA GLY A 118 -1.29 11.50 6.90
C GLY A 118 0.05 12.08 7.38
N GLU A 119 0.46 11.69 8.58
CA GLU A 119 1.72 12.11 9.19
C GLU A 119 2.92 11.65 8.36
N ILE A 120 2.89 10.42 7.86
CA ILE A 120 3.95 9.87 6.99
C ILE A 120 4.03 10.66 5.67
N LEU A 121 2.90 10.89 5.00
CA LEU A 121 2.91 11.63 3.74
C LEU A 121 3.45 13.05 3.89
N GLU A 122 3.03 13.73 4.95
CA GLU A 122 3.45 15.10 5.21
C GLU A 122 4.93 15.14 5.55
N ALA A 123 5.40 14.27 6.46
CA ALA A 123 6.82 14.17 6.79
C ALA A 123 7.69 13.86 5.57
N VAL A 124 7.27 12.91 4.72
CA VAL A 124 7.96 12.55 3.48
C VAL A 124 8.00 13.73 2.52
N THR A 125 6.90 14.48 2.39
CA THR A 125 6.87 15.68 1.53
C THR A 125 7.80 16.76 2.05
N VAL A 126 7.82 17.00 3.37
CA VAL A 126 8.66 18.01 4.01
C VAL A 126 10.14 17.65 3.91
N VAL A 127 10.51 16.43 4.30
CA VAL A 127 11.91 16.00 4.44
C VAL A 127 12.49 15.48 3.12
N LEU A 128 11.73 14.73 2.33
CA LEU A 128 12.23 14.14 1.08
C LEU A 128 11.84 14.94 -0.15
N GLY A 129 10.78 15.75 -0.09
CA GLY A 129 10.36 16.60 -1.21
C GLY A 129 11.20 17.86 -1.40
N GLN A 130 11.77 18.42 -0.32
CA GLN A 130 12.71 19.56 -0.33
C GLN A 130 12.22 20.79 -1.15
N GLY A 131 10.92 20.95 -1.37
CA GLY A 131 10.36 22.07 -2.14
C GLY A 131 10.60 22.01 -3.65
N GLU A 132 11.00 20.87 -4.22
CA GLU A 132 11.22 20.68 -5.67
C GLU A 132 10.09 19.86 -6.33
N PRO A 133 8.93 20.47 -6.64
CA PRO A 133 7.73 19.73 -7.08
C PRO A 133 7.88 19.09 -8.47
N LEU A 134 8.66 19.69 -9.38
CA LEU A 134 8.66 19.32 -10.80
C LEU A 134 9.63 18.18 -11.15
N GLY A 135 10.62 17.88 -10.31
CA GLY A 135 11.57 16.77 -10.51
C GLY A 135 11.43 15.73 -9.41
N ARG A 136 11.97 16.09 -8.24
CA ARG A 136 11.98 15.25 -7.04
C ARG A 136 10.57 14.88 -6.56
N GLY A 137 9.61 15.80 -6.68
CA GLY A 137 8.21 15.55 -6.36
C GLY A 137 7.57 14.41 -7.17
N ARG A 138 7.89 14.27 -8.47
CA ARG A 138 7.36 13.16 -9.28
C ARG A 138 8.00 11.82 -8.91
N ALA A 139 9.31 11.79 -8.72
CA ALA A 139 10.02 10.60 -8.27
C ALA A 139 9.50 10.15 -6.90
N LEU A 140 9.24 11.10 -6.01
CA LEU A 140 8.66 10.84 -4.70
C LEU A 140 7.24 10.29 -4.79
N ALA A 141 6.39 10.84 -5.67
CA ALA A 141 5.04 10.32 -5.88
C ALA A 141 5.07 8.85 -6.37
N ARG A 142 5.98 8.52 -7.30
CA ARG A 142 6.18 7.14 -7.77
C ARG A 142 6.72 6.22 -6.68
N ALA A 143 7.69 6.68 -5.89
CA ALA A 143 8.20 5.92 -4.75
C ALA A 143 7.08 5.61 -3.73
N LEU A 144 6.20 6.59 -3.45
CA LEU A 144 5.06 6.41 -2.57
C LEU A 144 4.04 5.42 -3.15
N GLU A 145 3.77 5.45 -4.45
CA GLU A 145 2.89 4.48 -5.14
C GLU A 145 3.42 3.04 -4.97
N VAL A 146 4.71 2.80 -5.28
CA VAL A 146 5.36 1.49 -5.11
C VAL A 146 5.29 1.01 -3.67
N VAL A 147 5.54 1.88 -2.69
CA VAL A 147 5.64 1.48 -1.29
C VAL A 147 4.29 1.34 -0.60
N LEU A 148 3.33 2.20 -0.92
CA LEU A 148 2.03 2.25 -0.24
C LEU A 148 0.94 1.44 -0.95
N VAL A 149 1.11 1.14 -2.25
CA VAL A 149 0.23 0.28 -3.03
C VAL A 149 0.89 -1.07 -3.30
N GLY A 150 2.14 -1.10 -3.77
CA GLY A 150 2.86 -2.35 -4.04
C GLY A 150 3.00 -2.74 -5.52
N THR A 151 3.00 -1.75 -6.42
CA THR A 151 3.25 -1.91 -7.86
C THR A 151 4.69 -2.23 -8.19
#